data_AF-A0A2V9ZHT4-F1
#
_entry.id   AF-A0A2V9ZHT4-F1
#
_cell.length_a   1.000
_cell.length_b   1.000
_cell.length_c   1.000
_cell.angle_alpha   90.00
_cell.angle_beta   90.00
_cell.angle_gamma   90.00
#
_symmetry.space_group_name_H-M   'P 1'
#
loop_
_entity.id
_entity.type
_entity.pdbx_description
1 polymer ?
#
loop_
_entity_poly.entity_id
_entity_poly.type
_entity_poly.pdbx_seq_one_letter_code
_entity_poly.pdbx_strand_id
1 'polypeptide(L)'
;MALPITYNIRNLFVRWKVTLLAICGIGLVVVVFVVLLSMATGFRLALSSTGSTQNAIVVQQGSTSELTSGFSREQAELISVDDRVARGKDGRPLASPEIMVLVNLTKRATGMPTNVTVRAVTQKAFEVRSDVKIVEGRNFTSGLYEIVVGKRIQERIAGLDIGSKVSVMKHDFVVVGVITASGSSFESEIWGDLDVMGPAFNRAGGQSSVRSPCAWLTPRVLPGSTLISRPILNSSLKCMRSASITTIRPDLQRTLCWDWQCSSPLLWASGPYLAP
;
A
#
# COMPACT_ATOMS: atom_id res chain seq x y z
N MET A 1 -58.15 -20.75 -2.96
CA MET A 1 -57.31 -21.94 -3.23
C MET A 1 -56.10 -21.97 -2.28
N ALA A 2 -56.32 -22.05 -0.96
CA ALA A 2 -55.25 -21.98 0.07
C ALA A 2 -55.01 -23.32 0.81
N LEU A 3 -55.77 -24.36 0.46
CA LEU A 3 -55.71 -25.68 1.09
C LEU A 3 -54.30 -26.34 1.09
N PRO A 4 -53.44 -26.21 0.07
CA PRO A 4 -52.14 -26.89 0.09
C PRO A 4 -51.13 -26.28 1.07
N ILE A 5 -51.22 -24.98 1.39
CA ILE A 5 -50.28 -24.30 2.30
C ILE A 5 -50.60 -24.67 3.76
N THR A 6 -51.89 -24.67 4.12
CA THR A 6 -52.33 -24.99 5.48
C THR A 6 -52.00 -26.43 5.88
N TYR A 7 -52.06 -27.38 4.93
CA TYR A 7 -51.69 -28.77 5.17
C TYR A 7 -50.18 -28.94 5.39
N ASN A 8 -49.34 -28.28 4.58
CA ASN A 8 -47.88 -28.30 4.74
C ASN A 8 -47.43 -27.71 6.09
N ILE A 9 -48.01 -26.58 6.50
CA ILE A 9 -47.69 -25.96 7.79
C ILE A 9 -48.09 -26.88 8.94
N ARG A 10 -49.29 -27.49 8.89
CA ARG A 10 -49.74 -28.41 9.94
C ARG A 10 -48.83 -29.64 10.05
N ASN A 11 -48.35 -30.17 8.93
CA ASN A 11 -47.43 -31.30 8.92
C ASN A 11 -46.05 -30.95 9.52
N LEU A 12 -45.56 -29.71 9.36
CA LEU A 12 -44.34 -29.21 10.01
C LEU A 12 -44.48 -29.19 11.54
N PHE A 13 -45.64 -28.80 12.06
CA PHE A 13 -45.90 -28.83 13.51
C PHE A 13 -46.05 -30.25 14.08
N VAL A 14 -46.60 -31.19 13.31
CA VAL A 14 -46.71 -32.60 13.74
C VAL A 14 -45.33 -33.27 13.83
N ARG A 15 -44.36 -32.88 12.99
CA ARG A 15 -42.97 -33.41 12.99
C ARG A 15 -41.92 -32.41 13.47
N TRP A 16 -42.27 -31.59 14.47
CA TRP A 16 -41.47 -30.44 14.92
C TRP A 16 -39.99 -30.77 15.22
N LYS A 17 -39.67 -31.95 15.78
CA LYS A 17 -38.28 -32.34 16.11
C LYS A 17 -37.39 -32.48 14.87
N VAL A 18 -37.89 -33.14 13.82
CA VAL A 18 -37.13 -33.39 12.58
C VAL A 18 -37.02 -32.12 11.76
N THR A 19 -38.11 -31.33 11.71
CA THR A 19 -38.12 -30.02 11.07
C THR A 19 -37.15 -29.05 11.74
N LEU A 20 -37.10 -29.02 13.08
CA LEU A 20 -36.16 -28.18 13.82
C LEU A 20 -34.70 -28.58 13.53
N LEU A 21 -34.39 -29.87 13.49
CA LEU A 21 -33.05 -30.35 13.16
C LEU A 21 -32.62 -29.93 11.74
N ALA A 22 -33.53 -30.02 10.76
CA ALA A 22 -33.26 -29.57 9.39
C ALA A 22 -33.04 -28.05 9.30
N ILE A 23 -33.88 -27.26 9.98
CA ILE A 23 -33.73 -25.79 10.04
C ILE A 23 -32.42 -25.41 10.73
N CYS A 24 -32.06 -26.08 11.83
CA CYS A 24 -30.79 -25.84 12.51
C CYS A 24 -29.58 -26.22 11.64
N GLY A 25 -29.66 -27.33 10.90
CA GLY A 25 -28.60 -27.72 9.97
C GLY A 25 -28.37 -26.68 8.87
N ILE A 26 -29.46 -26.24 8.21
CA ILE A 26 -29.38 -25.20 7.18
C ILE A 26 -28.94 -23.87 7.78
N GLY A 27 -29.48 -23.49 8.94
CA GLY A 27 -29.16 -22.25 9.64
C GLY A 27 -27.69 -22.18 10.06
N LEU A 28 -27.13 -23.27 10.58
CA LEU A 28 -25.72 -23.33 10.96
C LEU A 28 -24.80 -23.11 9.75
N VAL A 29 -25.11 -23.74 8.61
CA VAL A 29 -24.33 -23.54 7.38
C VAL A 29 -24.39 -22.09 6.94
N VAL A 30 -25.59 -21.49 6.88
CA VAL A 30 -25.75 -20.07 6.51
C VAL A 30 -24.98 -19.14 7.45
N VAL A 31 -25.04 -19.36 8.76
CA VAL A 31 -24.29 -18.56 9.74
C VAL A 31 -22.78 -18.64 9.49
N VAL A 32 -22.24 -19.84 9.26
CA VAL A 32 -20.81 -20.01 8.96
C VAL A 32 -20.42 -19.25 7.68
N PHE A 33 -21.22 -19.33 6.61
CA PHE A 33 -20.97 -18.58 5.38
C PHE A 33 -21.01 -17.06 5.60
N VAL A 34 -21.99 -16.56 6.36
CA VAL A 34 -22.10 -15.13 6.68
C VAL A 34 -20.89 -14.65 7.49
N VAL A 35 -20.43 -15.43 8.46
CA VAL A 35 -19.23 -15.11 9.26
C VAL A 35 -17.98 -15.05 8.38
N LEU A 36 -17.77 -16.05 7.52
CA LEU A 36 -16.60 -16.09 6.63
C LEU A 36 -16.60 -14.95 5.60
N LEU A 37 -17.74 -14.64 4.99
CA LEU A 37 -17.86 -13.51 4.06
C LEU A 37 -17.64 -12.17 4.77
N SER A 38 -18.18 -12.00 5.97
CA SER A 38 -17.97 -10.80 6.79
C SER A 38 -16.49 -10.62 7.14
N MET A 39 -15.81 -11.69 7.56
CA MET A 39 -14.36 -11.67 7.84
C MET A 39 -13.55 -11.33 6.58
N ALA A 40 -13.88 -11.93 5.42
CA ALA A 40 -13.21 -11.66 4.16
C ALA A 40 -13.37 -10.19 3.72
N THR A 41 -14.58 -9.63 3.84
CA THR A 41 -14.82 -8.21 3.53
C THR A 41 -14.13 -7.28 4.52
N GLY A 42 -14.11 -7.62 5.82
CA GLY A 42 -13.40 -6.87 6.85
C GLY A 42 -11.89 -6.80 6.58
N PHE A 43 -11.27 -7.94 6.23
CA PHE A 43 -9.86 -7.95 5.85
C PHE A 43 -9.59 -7.18 4.55
N ARG A 44 -10.46 -7.30 3.54
CA ARG A 44 -10.31 -6.54 2.30
C ARG A 44 -10.34 -5.04 2.55
N LEU A 45 -11.26 -4.56 3.38
CA LEU A 45 -11.37 -3.14 3.73
C LEU A 45 -10.15 -2.65 4.52
N ALA A 46 -9.69 -3.45 5.49
CA ALA A 46 -8.50 -3.14 6.28
C ALA A 46 -7.24 -3.03 5.40
N LEU A 47 -7.07 -3.95 4.44
CA LEU A 47 -5.91 -3.99 3.55
C LEU A 47 -6.00 -3.00 2.37
N SER A 48 -7.19 -2.70 1.85
CA SER A 48 -7.34 -1.74 0.75
C SER A 48 -7.10 -0.30 1.19
N SER A 49 -7.34 0.02 2.47
CA SER A 49 -7.13 1.37 3.01
C SER A 49 -5.66 1.80 3.08
N THR A 50 -4.71 0.86 3.02
CA THR A 50 -3.27 1.14 3.16
C THR A 50 -2.51 1.17 1.84
N GLY A 51 -3.09 0.64 0.76
CA GLY A 51 -2.47 0.54 -0.56
C GLY A 51 -3.23 1.31 -1.65
N SER A 52 -2.54 2.19 -2.37
CA SER A 52 -3.07 2.85 -3.58
C SER A 52 -2.58 2.13 -4.84
N THR A 53 -3.49 1.88 -5.78
CA THR A 53 -3.16 1.31 -7.11
C THR A 53 -2.38 2.29 -8.00
N GLN A 54 -2.34 3.56 -7.63
CA GLN A 54 -1.64 4.60 -8.40
C GLN A 54 -0.16 4.72 -8.02
N ASN A 55 0.24 4.14 -6.88
CA ASN A 55 1.59 4.24 -6.34
C ASN A 55 2.34 2.90 -6.47
N ALA A 56 3.56 2.98 -7.00
CA ALA A 56 4.54 1.91 -6.91
C ALA A 56 5.38 2.05 -5.64
N ILE A 57 5.74 0.90 -5.07
CA ILE A 57 6.72 0.79 -3.99
C ILE A 57 7.86 -0.08 -4.51
N VAL A 58 9.08 0.42 -4.38
CA VAL A 58 10.30 -0.29 -4.73
C VAL A 58 11.01 -0.70 -3.46
N VAL A 59 11.30 -2.00 -3.36
CA VAL A 59 12.05 -2.60 -2.25
C VAL A 59 13.17 -3.48 -2.81
N GLN A 60 14.17 -3.75 -1.98
CA GLN A 60 15.26 -4.65 -2.34
C GLN A 60 14.73 -6.04 -2.70
N GLN A 61 15.32 -6.68 -3.72
CA GLN A 61 14.96 -8.04 -4.10
C GLN A 61 15.26 -9.01 -2.95
N GLY A 62 14.29 -9.88 -2.62
CA GLY A 62 14.37 -10.80 -1.48
C GLY A 62 13.86 -10.24 -0.15
N SER A 63 13.53 -8.94 -0.10
CA SER A 63 12.89 -8.36 1.08
C SER A 63 11.40 -8.65 1.11
N THR A 64 10.89 -9.01 2.29
CA THR A 64 9.46 -9.27 2.55
C THR A 64 8.70 -8.04 3.05
N SER A 65 9.39 -6.96 3.44
CA SER A 65 8.80 -5.76 4.03
C SER A 65 9.69 -4.53 3.84
N GLU A 66 9.10 -3.34 3.78
CA GLU A 66 9.85 -2.07 3.76
C GLU A 66 10.84 -1.96 4.95
N LEU A 67 10.51 -2.57 6.11
CA LEU A 67 11.39 -2.56 7.29
C LEU A 67 12.71 -3.31 7.10
N THR A 68 12.70 -4.38 6.31
CA THR A 68 13.84 -5.28 6.11
C THR A 68 14.55 -5.03 4.78
N SER A 69 14.08 -4.04 4.02
CA SER A 69 14.68 -3.59 2.77
C SER A 69 15.76 -2.55 3.04
N GLY A 70 16.87 -2.63 2.29
CA GLY A 70 17.92 -1.62 2.30
C GLY A 70 18.63 -1.53 0.94
N PHE A 71 18.67 -0.33 0.37
CA PHE A 71 19.45 -0.05 -0.84
C PHE A 71 20.12 1.32 -0.74
N SER A 72 21.17 1.56 -1.51
CA SER A 72 21.97 2.77 -1.36
C SER A 72 21.23 4.02 -1.85
N ARG A 73 21.66 5.21 -1.40
CA ARG A 73 21.09 6.49 -1.87
C ARG A 73 21.20 6.63 -3.39
N GLU A 74 22.31 6.20 -3.98
CA GLU A 74 22.56 6.26 -5.43
C GLU A 74 21.57 5.37 -6.20
N GLN A 75 21.25 4.19 -5.65
CA GLN A 75 20.23 3.31 -6.23
C GLN A 75 18.84 3.96 -6.17
N ALA A 76 18.53 4.64 -5.07
CA ALA A 76 17.27 5.39 -4.94
C ALA A 76 17.16 6.53 -5.96
N GLU A 77 18.24 7.26 -6.17
CA GLU A 77 18.32 8.34 -7.16
C GLU A 77 18.18 7.80 -8.59
N LEU A 78 18.84 6.68 -8.92
CA LEU A 78 18.71 6.03 -10.22
C LEU A 78 17.27 5.55 -10.49
N ILE A 79 16.59 5.01 -9.47
CA ILE A 79 15.17 4.62 -9.56
C ILE A 79 14.28 5.85 -9.74
N SER A 80 14.61 6.97 -9.10
CA SER A 80 13.79 8.19 -9.15
C SER A 80 13.75 8.84 -10.53
N VAL A 81 14.80 8.67 -11.34
CA VAL A 81 14.90 9.27 -12.68
C VAL A 81 14.35 8.38 -13.80
N ASP A 82 13.92 7.15 -13.48
CA ASP A 82 13.35 6.21 -14.45
C ASP A 82 12.10 6.81 -15.14
N ASP A 83 11.96 6.58 -16.45
CA ASP A 83 10.87 7.14 -17.25
C ASP A 83 9.47 6.64 -16.83
N ARG A 84 9.40 5.55 -16.06
CA ARG A 84 8.14 5.00 -15.53
C ARG A 84 7.64 5.75 -14.29
N VAL A 85 8.47 6.60 -13.68
CA VAL A 85 8.10 7.45 -12.54
C VAL A 85 7.27 8.64 -13.02
N ALA A 86 6.11 8.85 -12.41
CA ALA A 86 5.30 10.01 -12.70
C ALA A 86 6.08 11.29 -12.40
N ARG A 87 5.90 12.32 -13.24
CA ARG A 87 6.50 13.64 -13.03
C ARG A 87 5.45 14.60 -12.52
N GLY A 88 5.87 15.46 -11.60
CA GLY A 88 5.02 16.50 -11.02
C GLY A 88 4.73 17.61 -12.01
N LYS A 89 3.94 18.59 -11.58
CA LYS A 89 3.61 19.77 -12.39
C LYS A 89 4.85 20.55 -12.86
N ASP A 90 5.92 20.46 -12.08
CA ASP A 90 7.20 21.14 -12.35
C ASP A 90 8.16 20.32 -13.24
N GLY A 91 7.70 19.20 -13.82
CA GLY A 91 8.50 18.32 -14.68
C GLY A 91 9.55 17.46 -13.94
N ARG A 92 9.65 17.61 -12.62
CA ARG A 92 10.54 16.82 -11.75
C ARG A 92 9.90 15.46 -11.41
N PRO A 93 10.69 14.38 -11.23
CA PRO A 93 10.15 13.08 -10.84
C PRO A 93 9.52 13.13 -9.44
N LEU A 94 8.32 12.56 -9.33
CA LEU A 94 7.59 12.33 -8.07
C LEU A 94 8.03 11.01 -7.46
N ALA A 95 9.26 10.97 -6.99
CA ALA A 95 9.76 9.89 -6.16
C ALA A 95 10.04 10.41 -4.75
N SER A 96 9.52 9.72 -3.76
CA SER A 96 9.87 9.89 -2.36
C SER A 96 10.70 8.67 -1.92
N PRO A 97 12.03 8.81 -1.79
CA PRO A 97 12.81 7.85 -1.05
C PRO A 97 12.46 7.94 0.45
N GLU A 98 12.43 6.80 1.12
CA GLU A 98 11.93 6.67 2.48
C GLU A 98 12.75 5.70 3.30
N ILE A 99 12.91 6.02 4.58
CA ILE A 99 13.54 5.16 5.58
C ILE A 99 12.52 4.85 6.66
N MET A 100 12.38 3.58 7.00
CA MET A 100 11.47 3.15 8.07
C MET A 100 12.24 2.50 9.20
N VAL A 101 12.02 2.98 10.43
CA VAL A 101 12.68 2.54 11.66
C VAL A 101 11.63 2.37 12.76
N LEU A 102 11.86 1.46 13.70
CA LEU A 102 11.06 1.36 14.91
C LEU A 102 11.80 2.00 16.07
N VAL A 103 11.10 2.83 16.83
CA VAL A 103 11.62 3.49 18.02
C VAL A 103 10.75 3.14 19.21
N ASN A 104 11.35 3.02 20.39
CA ASN A 104 10.61 2.75 21.61
C ASN A 104 10.15 4.06 22.24
N LEU A 105 8.83 4.25 22.33
CA LEU A 105 8.21 5.38 23.04
C LEU A 105 7.27 4.86 24.12
N THR A 106 6.93 5.72 25.07
CA THR A 106 6.11 5.35 26.22
C THR A 106 4.63 5.53 25.92
N LYS A 107 3.82 4.48 26.11
CA LYS A 107 2.36 4.58 26.00
C LYS A 107 1.80 5.49 27.09
N ARG A 108 0.89 6.39 26.71
CA ARG A 108 0.19 7.30 27.63
C ARG A 108 -0.67 6.55 28.66
N ALA A 109 -1.35 5.48 28.24
CA ALA A 109 -2.29 4.76 29.10
C ALA A 109 -1.63 3.87 30.17
N THR A 110 -0.48 3.26 29.86
CA THR A 110 0.12 2.22 30.72
C THR A 110 1.52 2.58 31.22
N GLY A 111 2.14 3.65 30.71
CA GLY A 111 3.54 3.99 31.02
C GLY A 111 4.56 2.97 30.53
N MET A 112 4.14 1.96 29.76
CA MET A 112 5.03 0.91 29.25
C MET A 112 5.65 1.34 27.91
N PRO A 113 6.90 0.93 27.62
CA PRO A 113 7.51 1.13 26.31
C PRO A 113 6.75 0.36 25.23
N THR A 114 6.63 0.97 24.05
CA THR A 114 6.04 0.38 22.85
C THR A 114 6.84 0.79 21.64
N ASN A 115 6.90 -0.11 20.67
CA ASN A 115 7.48 0.20 19.38
C ASN A 115 6.51 1.09 18.59
N VAL A 116 7.04 2.21 18.10
CA VAL A 116 6.36 3.15 17.21
C VAL A 116 7.15 3.21 15.91
N THR A 117 6.44 3.14 14.79
CA THR A 117 7.05 3.25 13.47
C THR A 117 7.33 4.71 13.16
N VAL A 118 8.60 5.00 12.88
CA VAL A 118 9.07 6.30 12.42
C VAL A 118 9.47 6.16 10.97
N ARG A 119 8.95 7.07 10.15
CA ARG A 119 9.20 7.13 8.72
C ARG A 119 9.88 8.45 8.38
N ALA A 120 11.09 8.36 7.87
CA ALA A 120 11.77 9.51 7.32
C ALA A 120 11.38 9.64 5.84
N VAL A 121 10.90 10.81 5.45
CA VAL A 121 10.35 11.08 4.13
C VAL A 121 10.83 12.41 3.58
N THR A 122 10.79 12.57 2.26
CA THR A 122 10.99 13.88 1.62
C THR A 122 9.69 14.67 1.58
N GLN A 123 9.75 15.99 1.36
CA GLN A 123 8.52 16.80 1.20
C GLN A 123 7.62 16.31 0.06
N LYS A 124 8.19 15.68 -0.98
CA LYS A 124 7.43 15.06 -2.08
C LYS A 124 6.52 13.92 -1.61
N ALA A 125 6.75 13.34 -0.43
CA ALA A 125 5.93 12.25 0.10
C ALA A 125 4.46 12.64 0.28
N PHE A 126 4.18 13.91 0.58
CA PHE A 126 2.83 14.44 0.70
C PHE A 126 2.15 14.61 -0.66
N GLU A 127 2.92 14.85 -1.73
CA GLU A 127 2.39 14.88 -3.10
C GLU A 127 2.12 13.48 -3.65
N VAL A 128 3.01 12.53 -3.33
CA VAL A 128 2.85 11.11 -3.71
C VAL A 128 1.69 10.46 -2.94
N ARG A 129 1.40 10.91 -1.72
CA ARG A 129 0.30 10.39 -0.89
C ARG A 129 -0.82 11.42 -0.76
N SER A 130 -1.71 11.42 -1.74
CA SER A 130 -2.93 12.26 -1.75
C SER A 130 -3.85 12.07 -0.53
N ASP A 131 -3.78 10.92 0.13
CA ASP A 131 -4.66 10.58 1.25
C ASP A 131 -4.19 11.16 2.59
N VAL A 132 -2.94 11.63 2.67
CA VAL A 132 -2.38 12.20 3.90
C VAL A 132 -2.59 13.71 3.92
N LYS A 133 -3.25 14.20 4.98
CA LYS A 133 -3.53 15.62 5.18
C LYS A 133 -3.08 16.05 6.57
N ILE A 134 -2.61 17.27 6.68
CA ILE A 134 -2.28 17.90 7.96
C ILE A 134 -3.58 18.45 8.55
N VAL A 135 -3.91 18.02 9.77
CA VAL A 135 -5.11 18.45 10.50
C VAL A 135 -4.80 19.62 11.42
N GLU A 136 -3.63 19.57 12.06
CA GLU A 136 -3.22 20.57 13.06
C GLU A 136 -1.76 20.95 12.87
N GLY A 137 -1.43 22.20 13.20
CA GLY A 137 -0.07 22.73 13.08
C GLY A 137 0.34 22.96 11.62
N ARG A 138 1.59 22.62 11.31
CA ARG A 138 2.17 22.80 9.97
C ARG A 138 2.97 21.58 9.53
N ASN A 139 3.38 21.58 8.26
CA ASN A 139 4.30 20.58 7.78
C ASN A 139 5.71 20.79 8.37
N PHE A 140 6.52 19.73 8.39
CA PHE A 140 7.92 19.82 8.76
C PHE A 140 8.71 20.56 7.67
N THR A 141 9.73 21.29 8.11
CA THR A 141 10.67 21.97 7.21
C THR A 141 11.87 21.07 6.98
N SER A 142 12.26 20.88 5.73
CA SER A 142 13.42 20.05 5.39
C SER A 142 14.70 20.62 6.03
N GLY A 143 15.57 19.75 6.54
CA GLY A 143 16.81 20.16 7.24
C GLY A 143 16.65 20.57 8.71
N LEU A 144 15.43 20.61 9.26
CA LEU A 144 15.20 20.86 10.70
C LEU A 144 14.83 19.57 11.45
N TYR A 145 15.10 19.53 12.75
CA TYR A 145 14.68 18.45 13.66
C TYR A 145 13.20 18.58 14.02
N GLU A 146 12.35 18.53 12.99
CA GLU A 146 10.91 18.65 13.09
C GLU A 146 10.23 17.35 12.66
N ILE A 147 9.19 16.97 13.38
CA ILE A 147 8.38 15.78 13.09
C ILE A 147 6.89 16.13 13.06
N VAL A 148 6.17 15.37 12.26
CA VAL A 148 4.72 15.41 12.13
C VAL A 148 4.19 14.05 12.58
N VAL A 149 3.12 14.06 13.37
CA VAL A 149 2.66 12.86 14.08
C VAL A 149 1.28 12.44 13.56
N GLY A 150 1.04 11.14 13.39
CA GLY A 150 -0.31 10.66 13.08
C GLY A 150 -1.31 10.87 14.23
N LYS A 151 -2.55 11.25 13.90
CA LYS A 151 -3.61 11.50 14.88
C LYS A 151 -3.79 10.35 15.88
N ARG A 152 -3.72 9.10 15.40
CA ARG A 152 -3.94 7.90 16.24
C ARG A 152 -2.77 7.62 17.19
N ILE A 153 -1.54 7.92 16.78
CA ILE A 153 -0.37 7.72 17.64
C ILE A 153 -0.24 8.84 18.68
N GLN A 154 -0.64 10.08 18.35
CA GLN A 154 -0.68 11.21 19.26
C GLN A 154 -1.54 10.92 20.52
N GLU A 155 -2.71 10.30 20.32
CA GLU A 155 -3.62 9.93 21.41
C GLU A 155 -3.05 8.81 22.31
N ARG A 156 -2.21 7.93 21.76
CA ARG A 156 -1.74 6.70 22.42
C ARG A 156 -0.40 6.86 23.13
N ILE A 157 0.44 7.79 22.69
CA ILE A 157 1.82 7.95 23.17
C ILE A 157 1.92 9.26 23.96
N ALA A 158 2.71 9.24 25.03
CA ALA A 158 2.97 10.43 25.84
C ALA A 158 4.01 11.34 25.14
N GLY A 159 3.81 12.66 25.21
CA GLY A 159 4.79 13.64 24.73
C GLY A 159 4.80 13.86 23.21
N LEU A 160 3.74 13.44 22.50
CA LEU A 160 3.55 13.70 21.06
C LEU A 160 2.65 14.91 20.76
N ASP A 161 2.40 15.76 21.75
CA ASP A 161 1.59 16.96 21.58
C ASP A 161 2.37 18.03 20.81
N ILE A 162 1.69 18.86 20.01
CA ILE A 162 2.35 19.91 19.20
C ILE A 162 3.18 20.83 20.12
N GLY A 163 4.43 21.11 19.71
CA GLY A 163 5.41 21.86 20.49
C GLY A 163 6.23 21.01 21.47
N SER A 164 5.85 19.76 21.71
CA SER A 164 6.62 18.83 22.55
C SER A 164 7.90 18.39 21.86
N LYS A 165 8.89 18.03 22.67
CA LYS A 165 10.15 17.43 22.21
C LYS A 165 10.11 15.94 22.45
N VAL A 166 10.46 15.18 21.42
CA VAL A 166 10.57 13.72 21.45
C VAL A 166 12.04 13.39 21.23
N SER A 167 12.68 12.87 22.28
CA SER A 167 14.05 12.37 22.17
C SER A 167 14.02 11.03 21.47
N VAL A 168 14.61 10.97 20.27
CA VAL A 168 14.77 9.75 19.51
C VAL A 168 16.26 9.51 19.32
N MET A 169 16.75 8.39 19.84
CA MET A 169 18.19 8.07 19.89
C MET A 169 19.00 9.15 20.62
N LYS A 170 19.81 9.94 19.89
CA LYS A 170 20.66 11.01 20.43
C LYS A 170 20.21 12.42 20.03
N HIS A 171 19.03 12.54 19.41
CA HIS A 171 18.52 13.81 18.89
C HIS A 171 17.12 14.09 19.41
N ASP A 172 16.85 15.36 19.69
CA ASP A 172 15.54 15.84 20.09
C ASP A 172 14.79 16.39 18.89
N PHE A 173 13.62 15.81 18.61
CA PHE A 173 12.75 16.26 17.53
C PHE A 173 11.55 17.02 18.09
N VAL A 174 11.19 18.14 17.47
CA VAL A 174 10.03 18.94 17.86
C VAL A 174 8.80 18.52 17.05
N VAL A 175 7.69 18.26 17.73
CA VAL A 175 6.40 17.99 17.06
C VAL A 175 5.82 19.29 16.53
N VAL A 176 5.66 19.43 15.21
CA VAL A 176 5.16 20.66 14.57
C VAL A 176 3.78 20.55 13.95
N GLY A 177 3.25 19.34 13.80
CA GLY A 177 1.93 19.12 13.25
C GLY A 177 1.41 17.70 13.40
N VAL A 178 0.13 17.53 13.05
CA VAL A 178 -0.59 16.26 13.13
C VAL A 178 -1.17 15.91 11.76
N ILE A 179 -0.97 14.67 11.33
CA ILE A 179 -1.53 14.14 10.08
C ILE A 179 -2.69 13.17 10.31
N THR A 180 -3.65 13.19 9.39
CA THR A 180 -4.67 12.16 9.21
C THR A 180 -4.52 11.52 7.85
N ALA A 181 -4.93 10.27 7.75
CA ALA A 181 -4.89 9.51 6.51
C ALA A 181 -6.16 8.67 6.36
N SER A 182 -7.32 9.30 6.61
CA SER A 182 -8.66 8.72 6.48
C SER A 182 -8.81 7.34 7.15
N GLY A 183 -8.20 7.15 8.32
CA GLY A 183 -8.27 5.90 9.06
C GLY A 183 -7.20 4.85 8.72
N SER A 184 -6.34 5.07 7.72
CA SER A 184 -5.29 4.12 7.32
C SER A 184 -4.19 3.91 8.38
N SER A 185 -3.23 3.03 8.09
CA SER A 185 -2.09 2.74 8.97
C SER A 185 -1.15 3.94 9.17
N PHE A 186 -1.14 4.92 8.25
CA PHE A 186 -0.26 6.09 8.34
C PHE A 186 -0.59 6.99 9.54
N GLU A 187 -1.80 6.91 10.10
CA GLU A 187 -2.16 7.63 11.33
C GLU A 187 -1.46 7.09 12.59
N SER A 188 -0.83 5.92 12.48
CA SER A 188 -0.07 5.27 13.56
C SER A 188 1.45 5.48 13.43
N GLU A 189 1.89 6.34 12.52
CA GLU A 189 3.32 6.59 12.23
C GLU A 189 3.74 8.01 12.66
N ILE A 190 5.04 8.20 12.86
CA ILE A 190 5.67 9.51 13.03
C ILE A 190 6.49 9.80 11.78
N TRP A 191 6.31 10.97 11.18
CA TRP A 191 7.00 11.37 9.95
C TRP A 191 7.98 12.50 10.23
N GLY A 192 9.12 12.50 9.55
CA GLY A 192 10.09 13.58 9.61
C GLY A 192 10.98 13.61 8.39
N ASP A 193 11.90 14.57 8.35
CA ASP A 193 12.74 14.81 7.19
C ASP A 193 13.80 13.71 6.99
N LEU A 194 13.90 13.21 5.76
CA LEU A 194 14.82 12.15 5.37
C LEU A 194 16.29 12.50 5.60
N ASP A 195 16.69 13.72 5.27
CA ASP A 195 18.09 14.15 5.33
C ASP A 195 18.56 14.36 6.78
N VAL A 196 17.66 14.71 7.69
CA VAL A 196 17.97 14.84 9.14
C VAL A 196 17.88 13.49 9.85
N MET A 197 16.83 12.72 9.58
CA MET A 197 16.59 11.45 10.28
C MET A 197 17.51 10.32 9.82
N GLY A 198 17.90 10.29 8.54
CA GLY A 198 18.80 9.26 8.00
C GLY A 198 20.11 9.13 8.80
N PRO A 199 20.87 10.22 8.97
CA PRO A 199 22.05 10.26 9.84
C PRO A 199 21.73 10.01 11.32
N ALA A 200 20.64 10.57 11.85
CA ALA A 200 20.23 10.39 13.24
C ALA A 200 19.95 8.91 13.61
N PHE A 201 19.54 8.09 12.64
CA PHE A 201 19.30 6.65 12.80
C PHE A 201 20.49 5.77 12.39
N ASN A 202 21.67 6.35 12.15
CA ASN A 202 22.83 5.64 11.62
C ASN A 202 22.54 4.89 10.30
N ARG A 203 21.60 5.44 9.50
CA ARG A 203 21.20 4.94 8.17
C ARG A 203 21.54 5.95 7.07
N ALA A 204 22.57 6.77 7.27
CA ALA A 204 22.95 7.87 6.39
C ALA A 204 23.16 7.47 4.90
N GLY A 205 23.45 6.19 4.61
CA GLY A 205 23.66 5.70 3.24
C GLY A 205 22.58 4.75 2.70
N GLY A 206 21.54 4.42 3.47
CA GLY A 206 20.60 3.34 3.14
C GLY A 206 19.14 3.77 3.18
N GLN A 207 18.44 3.62 2.05
CA GLN A 207 17.01 3.84 1.89
C GLN A 207 16.27 2.51 2.07
N SER A 208 15.10 2.55 2.71
CA SER A 208 14.27 1.36 2.92
C SER A 208 13.32 1.13 1.75
N SER A 209 12.73 2.19 1.19
CA SER A 209 11.83 2.08 0.05
C SER A 209 11.86 3.36 -0.80
N VAL A 210 11.54 3.23 -2.09
CA VAL A 210 11.22 4.39 -2.94
C VAL A 210 9.76 4.26 -3.34
N ARG A 211 8.99 5.31 -3.08
CA ARG A 211 7.60 5.39 -3.48
C ARG A 211 7.42 6.44 -4.56
N SER A 212 6.71 6.05 -5.61
CA SER A 212 6.42 6.93 -6.74
C SER A 212 5.07 6.58 -7.34
N PRO A 213 4.26 7.56 -7.79
CA PRO A 213 3.14 7.28 -8.65
C PRO A 213 3.64 6.71 -9.99
N CYS A 214 2.92 5.77 -10.59
CA CYS A 214 3.31 5.19 -11.89
C CYS A 214 2.88 6.14 -13.03
N ALA A 215 3.79 6.48 -13.94
CA ALA A 215 3.57 7.45 -15.03
C ALA A 215 2.49 7.04 -16.05
N TRP A 216 2.15 5.76 -16.15
CA TRP A 216 1.17 5.22 -17.12
C TRP A 216 -0.28 5.72 -16.91
N LEU A 217 -0.57 6.35 -15.76
CA LEU A 217 -1.88 6.91 -15.43
C LEU A 217 -2.03 8.39 -15.79
N THR A 218 -0.93 9.08 -16.12
CA THR A 218 -0.99 10.41 -16.73
C THR A 218 -1.20 10.27 -18.23
N PRO A 219 -2.19 10.95 -18.85
CA PRO A 219 -2.45 10.85 -20.28
C PRO A 219 -1.35 11.60 -21.05
N ARG A 220 -0.19 10.95 -21.20
CA ARG A 220 0.83 11.32 -22.17
C ARG A 220 1.13 10.09 -23.00
N VAL A 221 0.75 10.17 -24.27
CA VAL A 221 1.11 9.22 -25.32
C VAL A 221 2.63 9.10 -25.31
N LEU A 222 3.16 7.98 -24.82
CA LEU A 222 4.55 7.60 -25.05
C LEU A 222 4.60 6.89 -26.42
N PRO A 223 5.26 7.46 -27.43
CA PRO A 223 5.48 6.77 -28.68
C PRO A 223 6.57 5.70 -28.47
N GLY A 224 6.24 4.44 -28.77
CA GLY A 224 7.21 3.36 -28.88
C GLY A 224 7.73 2.81 -27.54
N SER A 225 6.93 2.00 -26.86
CA SER A 225 7.38 1.21 -25.71
C SER A 225 8.30 0.06 -26.16
N THR A 226 9.59 0.36 -26.33
CA THR A 226 10.63 -0.68 -26.40
C THR A 226 11.00 -1.03 -24.95
N LEU A 227 10.61 -2.22 -24.51
CA LEU A 227 10.96 -2.79 -23.21
C LEU A 227 12.47 -3.05 -23.16
N ILE A 228 13.25 -2.05 -22.74
CA ILE A 228 14.67 -2.24 -22.45
C ILE A 228 14.78 -2.77 -21.01
N SER A 229 14.89 -4.09 -20.89
CA SER A 229 15.38 -4.75 -19.68
C SER A 229 16.88 -4.46 -19.54
N ARG A 230 17.26 -3.43 -18.78
CA ARG A 230 18.66 -3.25 -18.35
C ARG A 230 18.91 -4.08 -17.08
N PRO A 231 19.86 -5.03 -17.09
CA PRO A 231 20.19 -5.85 -15.93
C PRO A 231 21.23 -5.11 -15.09
N ILE A 232 20.82 -4.12 -14.28
CA ILE A 232 21.77 -3.39 -13.40
C ILE A 232 21.32 -3.35 -11.93
N LEU A 233 20.05 -3.64 -11.61
CA LEU A 233 19.58 -3.56 -10.23
C LEU A 233 19.03 -4.90 -9.72
N ASN A 234 19.54 -5.33 -8.58
CA ASN A 234 18.97 -6.38 -7.72
C ASN A 234 17.79 -5.80 -6.90
N SER A 235 16.94 -4.98 -7.54
CA SER A 235 15.76 -4.34 -6.94
C SER A 235 14.55 -4.59 -7.83
N SER A 236 13.45 -4.99 -7.19
CA SER A 236 12.22 -5.34 -7.91
C SER A 236 11.29 -4.12 -7.93
N LEU A 237 11.15 -3.47 -9.09
CA LEU A 237 10.18 -2.40 -9.27
C LEU A 237 8.78 -3.04 -9.47
N LYS A 238 7.92 -2.99 -8.45
CA LYS A 238 6.53 -3.47 -8.52
C LYS A 238 5.57 -2.28 -8.68
N CYS A 239 5.18 -1.95 -9.92
CA CYS A 239 3.96 -1.18 -10.19
C CYS A 239 2.77 -2.15 -10.10
N MET A 240 1.85 -1.93 -9.15
CA MET A 240 0.70 -2.80 -8.92
C MET A 240 -0.35 -2.60 -10.03
N ARG A 241 -0.28 -3.39 -11.11
CA ARG A 241 -1.45 -3.62 -11.98
C ARG A 241 -2.41 -4.55 -11.26
N SER A 242 -3.69 -4.18 -11.23
CA SER A 242 -4.85 -5.03 -10.93
C SER A 242 -4.53 -6.49 -10.57
N ALA A 243 -4.49 -6.80 -9.26
CA ALA A 243 -4.63 -8.14 -8.67
C ALA A 243 -3.91 -9.33 -9.34
N SER A 244 -2.74 -9.13 -9.97
CA SER A 244 -1.94 -10.24 -10.51
C SER A 244 -0.47 -10.02 -10.16
N ILE A 245 0.03 -10.80 -9.19
CA ILE A 245 1.44 -10.82 -8.80
C ILE A 245 2.18 -11.62 -9.87
N THR A 246 2.66 -10.95 -10.92
CA THR A 246 3.62 -11.54 -11.85
C THR A 246 5.02 -11.22 -11.34
N THR A 247 5.63 -12.16 -10.63
CA THR A 247 7.07 -12.15 -10.36
C THR A 247 7.78 -12.51 -11.66
N ILE A 248 8.36 -11.53 -12.35
CA ILE A 248 9.13 -11.77 -13.57
C ILE A 248 10.48 -12.36 -13.14
N ARG A 249 10.64 -13.69 -13.30
CA ARG A 249 11.95 -14.35 -13.26
C ARG A 249 12.74 -13.97 -14.53
N PRO A 250 14.05 -13.72 -14.44
CA PRO A 250 14.87 -13.38 -15.61
C PRO A 250 15.33 -14.60 -16.42
N ASP A 251 15.00 -15.83 -16.02
CA ASP A 251 15.39 -17.05 -16.73
C ASP A 251 14.15 -17.85 -17.14
N LEU A 252 13.77 -17.72 -18.41
CA LEU A 252 13.33 -18.78 -19.31
C LEU A 252 12.84 -18.11 -20.60
N GLN A 253 13.75 -17.95 -21.57
CA GLN A 253 13.38 -17.94 -22.97
C GLN A 253 12.67 -19.26 -23.30
N ARG A 254 11.60 -19.17 -24.07
CA ARG A 254 10.72 -20.27 -24.57
C ARG A 254 9.71 -20.77 -23.54
N THR A 255 8.46 -20.32 -23.63
CA THR A 255 7.34 -21.11 -24.18
C THR A 255 5.98 -20.46 -23.88
N LEU A 256 5.10 -20.50 -24.89
CA LEU A 256 3.63 -20.47 -24.82
C LEU A 256 2.94 -19.12 -24.60
N CYS A 257 2.66 -18.45 -25.73
CA CYS A 257 1.31 -17.96 -25.99
C CYS A 257 0.31 -19.11 -25.87
N TRP A 258 -0.75 -18.93 -25.08
CA TRP A 258 -2.14 -19.38 -25.29
C TRP A 258 -2.99 -18.49 -24.36
N ASP A 259 -3.69 -17.47 -24.87
CA ASP A 259 -5.02 -17.50 -25.49
C ASP A 259 -6.15 -17.90 -24.49
N TRP A 260 -7.34 -17.28 -24.38
CA TRP A 260 -8.06 -16.29 -25.19
C TRP A 260 -9.28 -15.78 -24.40
N GLN A 261 -9.58 -14.47 -24.46
CA GLN A 261 -10.93 -13.98 -24.80
C GLN A 261 -10.88 -12.50 -25.18
N CYS A 262 -10.50 -12.23 -26.44
CA CYS A 262 -10.82 -10.99 -27.14
C CYS A 262 -11.62 -11.38 -28.38
N SER A 263 -12.92 -11.54 -28.22
CA SER A 263 -13.88 -11.74 -29.30
C SER A 263 -14.44 -10.39 -29.72
N SER A 264 -14.01 -9.89 -30.88
CA SER A 264 -14.81 -9.15 -31.87
C SER A 264 -13.94 -8.80 -33.09
N PRO A 265 -14.13 -9.43 -34.26
CA PRO A 265 -13.46 -9.05 -35.50
C PRO A 265 -14.34 -8.10 -36.29
N LEU A 266 -13.80 -6.96 -36.71
CA LEU A 266 -14.37 -6.18 -37.79
C LEU A 266 -13.25 -5.67 -38.69
N LEU A 267 -13.37 -6.08 -39.95
CA LEU A 267 -12.72 -5.54 -41.14
C LEU A 267 -11.22 -5.79 -41.23
N TRP A 268 -10.82 -6.72 -42.11
CA TRP A 268 -9.92 -6.35 -43.20
C TRP A 268 -10.21 -7.24 -44.41
N ALA A 269 -10.32 -6.58 -45.55
CA ALA A 269 -10.81 -7.12 -46.80
C ALA A 269 -9.69 -7.77 -47.61
N SER A 270 -10.08 -8.81 -48.37
CA SER A 270 -9.67 -9.15 -49.74
C SER A 270 -8.18 -9.20 -50.13
N GLY A 271 -7.73 -10.39 -50.52
CA GLY A 271 -7.05 -10.59 -51.81
C GLY A 271 -5.63 -11.20 -51.80
N PRO A 272 -5.25 -12.00 -52.83
CA PRO A 272 -4.68 -13.33 -52.58
C PRO A 272 -3.41 -13.72 -53.41
N TYR A 273 -2.91 -14.93 -53.15
CA TYR A 273 -2.03 -15.81 -53.96
C TYR A 273 -0.53 -15.47 -54.15
N LEU A 274 0.37 -16.39 -53.78
CA LEU A 274 0.94 -17.42 -54.68
C LEU A 274 2.00 -18.26 -53.93
N ALA A 275 1.89 -19.58 -54.10
CA ALA A 275 2.89 -20.62 -53.76
C ALA A 275 4.02 -20.62 -54.83
N PRO A 276 5.04 -21.49 -54.76
CA PRO A 276 4.96 -22.96 -54.61
C PRO A 276 5.57 -23.53 -53.32
#